data_AF-A0AAN6T090-F1
#
_entry.id   AF-A0AAN6T090-F1
#
_cell.length_a   1.000
_cell.length_b   1.000
_cell.length_c   1.000
_cell.angle_alpha   90.00
_cell.angle_beta   90.00
_cell.angle_gamma   90.00
#
_symmetry.space_group_name_H-M   'P 1'
#
loop_
_entity.id
_entity.type
_entity.pdbx_description
1 polymer ?
#
loop_
_entity_poly.entity_id
_entity_poly.type
_entity_poly.pdbx_seq_one_letter_code
_entity_poly.pdbx_strand_id
1 'polypeptide(L)'
;MLLHAGHAVLAFAGVGLSQSSHRGNERVDLSWHPPKQTKLNNLTAVVDGDGVYGFIYNSSDTPDDVYGVYNWCNMPHIRKREYVKAPNEYELVFVEVIHRHHKRTPYSSNAFPVESYQWDCDDQGVYYHGEPFNGPKKATPAYWKGYASEVNPFVPSGWIGTCSFPQITSDGMTASWQHGEDLYAVYHDLLHFLPDRHNPAWRRKVAYRVTRNTITSQVAGMLIHGMWRTTERVPLLIQPDAVDSLEPRYPCPAARDTSSRLTNRGANPAWAAHLDAAKPLYAELDAASGVPAGDAGFHASLDHYYDNLSARQCHQKPLPCSEPKHAGDSADAGGCVTQDLADRVYRFGHWEYSHMYRGSRETLAASAASYGVWIAELAAHLRGAMAPEGDGNGGVVYFHNIAHDGSMSRLLSVLQLDEMVWPGMGSEVLFELLRKRGGGGGHFVRVLFGGRVLTSSNPSLGVMDMLPVETLLAYFDGLVGEGAALVVGKCNGSVAL
;
A
#
# COMPACT_ATOMS: atom_id res chain seq x y z
N MET A 1 -89.74 -35.48 0.27
CA MET A 1 -89.07 -36.01 1.47
C MET A 1 -87.57 -35.86 1.24
N LEU A 2 -86.93 -35.07 2.10
CA LEU A 2 -85.49 -34.89 2.36
C LEU A 2 -84.64 -36.14 2.00
N LEU A 3 -83.35 -36.14 1.65
CA LEU A 3 -82.24 -35.18 1.65
C LEU A 3 -80.98 -35.97 1.18
N HIS A 4 -80.02 -35.28 0.57
CA HIS A 4 -78.54 -35.40 0.71
C HIS A 4 -77.76 -35.39 -0.59
N ALA A 5 -77.07 -34.27 -0.76
CA ALA A 5 -75.98 -34.02 -1.69
C ALA A 5 -74.65 -34.46 -1.04
N GLY A 6 -73.77 -35.09 -1.82
CA GLY A 6 -72.36 -35.24 -1.50
C GLY A 6 -71.54 -34.64 -2.64
N HIS A 7 -70.93 -33.48 -2.41
CA HIS A 7 -69.93 -32.90 -3.31
C HIS A 7 -68.54 -33.37 -2.88
N ALA A 8 -67.84 -34.05 -3.77
CA ALA A 8 -66.42 -34.36 -3.63
C ALA A 8 -65.58 -33.17 -4.09
N VAL A 9 -64.80 -32.59 -3.18
CA VAL A 9 -63.81 -31.54 -3.45
C VAL A 9 -62.54 -32.22 -3.95
N LEU A 10 -62.17 -32.01 -5.22
CA LEU A 10 -60.82 -32.30 -5.71
C LEU A 10 -59.88 -31.20 -5.22
N ALA A 11 -58.92 -31.58 -4.38
CA ALA A 11 -57.82 -30.72 -3.96
C ALA A 11 -56.82 -30.52 -5.11
N PHE A 12 -56.68 -29.28 -5.58
CA PHE A 12 -55.55 -28.86 -6.40
C PHE A 12 -54.30 -28.80 -5.51
N ALA A 13 -53.33 -29.70 -5.75
CA ALA A 13 -52.00 -29.58 -5.19
C ALA A 13 -51.27 -28.43 -5.90
N GLY A 14 -51.09 -27.31 -5.19
CA GLY A 14 -50.31 -26.18 -5.64
C GLY A 14 -48.84 -26.57 -5.81
N VAL A 15 -48.29 -26.31 -7.00
CA VAL A 15 -46.85 -26.34 -7.25
C VAL A 15 -46.22 -25.25 -6.38
N GLY A 16 -45.49 -25.67 -5.35
CA GLY A 16 -44.70 -24.78 -4.52
C GLY A 16 -43.61 -24.12 -5.36
N LEU A 17 -43.79 -22.84 -5.65
CA LEU A 17 -42.71 -21.94 -6.02
C LEU A 17 -41.68 -22.00 -4.88
N SER A 18 -40.55 -22.65 -5.14
CA SER A 18 -39.36 -22.58 -4.29
C SER A 18 -38.91 -21.12 -4.28
N GLN A 19 -39.38 -20.36 -3.29
CA GLN A 19 -38.83 -19.06 -2.96
C GLN A 19 -37.33 -19.27 -2.66
N SER A 20 -36.49 -18.72 -3.54
CA SER A 20 -35.09 -18.50 -3.21
C SER A 20 -35.04 -17.69 -1.93
N SER A 21 -34.49 -18.27 -0.88
CA SER A 21 -34.12 -17.52 0.31
C SER A 21 -33.02 -16.53 -0.08
N HIS A 22 -33.41 -15.32 -0.51
CA HIS A 22 -32.57 -14.16 -0.33
C HIS A 22 -32.28 -14.10 1.16
N ARG A 23 -31.05 -14.41 1.57
CA ARG A 23 -30.58 -14.06 2.91
C ARG A 23 -30.70 -12.55 3.00
N GLY A 24 -31.72 -12.11 3.72
CA GLY A 24 -31.95 -10.72 4.00
C GLY A 24 -30.77 -10.16 4.79
N ASN A 25 -30.29 -9.00 4.35
CA ASN A 25 -30.03 -7.84 5.20
C ASN A 25 -29.39 -8.13 6.58
N GLU A 26 -28.34 -8.94 6.63
CA GLU A 26 -27.40 -8.84 7.74
C GLU A 26 -26.77 -7.46 7.62
N ARG A 27 -27.08 -6.59 8.59
CA ARG A 27 -26.56 -5.23 8.66
C ARG A 27 -25.04 -5.33 8.72
N VAL A 28 -24.37 -4.86 7.67
CA VAL A 28 -22.90 -4.83 7.62
C VAL A 28 -22.36 -4.03 8.81
N ASP A 29 -21.39 -4.60 9.51
CA ASP A 29 -20.79 -4.01 10.69
C ASP A 29 -19.76 -2.94 10.29
N LEU A 30 -20.07 -1.68 10.58
CA LEU A 30 -19.21 -0.53 10.29
C LEU A 30 -18.29 -0.18 11.46
N SER A 31 -18.41 -0.88 12.60
CA SER A 31 -17.62 -0.60 13.78
C SER A 31 -16.17 -1.04 13.62
N TRP A 32 -15.30 -0.41 14.40
CA TRP A 32 -13.90 -0.80 14.49
C TRP A 32 -13.76 -2.05 15.35
N HIS A 33 -13.02 -3.03 14.85
CA HIS A 33 -12.64 -4.24 15.56
C HIS A 33 -11.13 -4.23 15.80
N PRO A 34 -10.66 -4.56 17.01
CA PRO A 34 -9.22 -4.59 17.29
C PRO A 34 -8.49 -5.58 16.37
N PRO A 35 -7.24 -5.28 15.96
CA PRO A 35 -6.40 -6.26 15.27
C PRO A 35 -6.00 -7.39 16.23
N LYS A 36 -5.64 -8.54 15.68
CA LYS A 36 -5.01 -9.63 16.41
C LYS A 36 -3.82 -9.13 17.24
N GLN A 37 -3.75 -9.58 18.48
CA GLN A 37 -2.65 -9.24 19.37
C GLN A 37 -1.43 -10.10 19.04
N THR A 38 -0.35 -9.45 18.60
CA THR A 38 0.90 -10.09 18.19
C THR A 38 2.09 -9.31 18.76
N LYS A 39 3.32 -9.72 18.42
CA LYS A 39 4.51 -8.94 18.78
C LYS A 39 4.55 -7.56 18.12
N LEU A 40 3.86 -7.38 16.98
CA LEU A 40 3.84 -6.14 16.22
C LEU A 40 3.14 -5.00 16.96
N ASN A 41 2.13 -5.29 17.78
CA ASN A 41 1.36 -4.28 18.52
C ASN A 41 1.55 -4.34 20.04
N ASN A 42 2.56 -5.06 20.51
CA ASN A 42 2.90 -5.18 21.92
C ASN A 42 4.20 -4.42 22.23
N LEU A 43 4.10 -3.30 22.94
CA LEU A 43 5.25 -2.44 23.25
C LEU A 43 6.32 -3.16 24.08
N THR A 44 5.94 -4.04 25.02
CA THR A 44 6.91 -4.85 25.78
C THR A 44 7.71 -5.77 24.85
N ALA A 45 7.04 -6.45 23.91
CA ALA A 45 7.71 -7.30 22.94
C ALA A 45 8.62 -6.52 21.97
N VAL A 46 8.31 -5.25 21.69
CA VAL A 46 9.14 -4.35 20.87
C VAL A 46 10.42 -3.99 21.61
N VAL A 47 10.31 -3.62 22.89
CA VAL A 47 11.43 -3.19 23.73
C VAL A 47 12.35 -4.35 24.08
N ASP A 48 11.78 -5.45 24.58
CA ASP A 48 12.52 -6.59 25.13
C ASP A 48 12.81 -7.70 24.11
N GLY A 49 12.33 -7.55 22.86
CA GLY A 49 12.51 -8.54 21.81
C GLY A 49 13.93 -8.57 21.24
N ASP A 50 14.23 -9.62 20.48
CA ASP A 50 15.44 -9.75 19.67
C ASP A 50 15.08 -9.83 18.18
N GLY A 51 15.99 -9.35 17.33
CA GLY A 51 15.83 -9.38 15.87
C GLY A 51 14.59 -8.65 15.34
N VAL A 52 14.10 -9.09 14.18
CA VAL A 52 12.99 -8.44 13.44
C VAL A 52 11.87 -9.41 13.08
N TYR A 53 11.50 -10.32 13.98
CA TYR A 53 10.40 -11.28 13.75
C TYR A 53 10.62 -12.21 12.53
N GLY A 54 11.87 -12.40 12.10
CA GLY A 54 12.23 -13.15 10.89
C GLY A 54 12.04 -12.37 9.59
N PHE A 55 11.80 -11.05 9.66
CA PHE A 55 11.65 -10.17 8.50
C PHE A 55 13.00 -9.92 7.80
N ILE A 56 12.93 -9.59 6.51
CA ILE A 56 14.10 -9.35 5.67
C ILE A 56 14.25 -7.84 5.41
N TYR A 57 15.43 -7.29 5.71
CA TYR A 57 15.78 -5.87 5.50
C TYR A 57 17.02 -5.67 4.62
N ASN A 58 17.69 -6.75 4.24
CA ASN A 58 19.00 -6.73 3.61
C ASN A 58 19.02 -7.46 2.26
N SER A 59 17.88 -7.70 1.63
CA SER A 59 17.83 -8.32 0.30
C SER A 59 16.49 -8.08 -0.37
N SER A 60 16.49 -7.74 -1.65
CA SER A 60 15.27 -7.77 -2.48
C SER A 60 14.94 -9.17 -3.02
N ASP A 61 15.88 -10.12 -2.91
CA ASP A 61 15.68 -11.53 -3.26
C ASP A 61 15.17 -12.30 -2.05
N THR A 62 14.07 -13.03 -2.23
CA THR A 62 13.47 -13.91 -1.22
C THR A 62 13.40 -15.32 -1.80
N PRO A 63 14.14 -16.28 -1.23
CA PRO A 63 14.13 -17.66 -1.73
C PRO A 63 12.74 -18.28 -1.72
N ASP A 64 12.48 -19.14 -2.72
CA ASP A 64 11.15 -19.71 -2.97
C ASP A 64 10.59 -20.55 -1.81
N ASP A 65 11.45 -21.16 -0.99
CA ASP A 65 11.06 -21.97 0.17
C ASP A 65 10.59 -21.12 1.37
N VAL A 66 10.96 -19.84 1.41
CA VAL A 66 10.56 -18.87 2.43
C VAL A 66 9.73 -17.72 1.87
N TYR A 67 9.27 -17.81 0.62
CA TYR A 67 8.50 -16.75 -0.02
C TYR A 67 7.19 -16.46 0.73
N GLY A 68 6.88 -15.16 0.85
CA GLY A 68 5.74 -14.68 1.64
C GLY A 68 6.07 -14.38 3.11
N VAL A 69 7.34 -14.51 3.52
CA VAL A 69 7.87 -13.78 4.69
C VAL A 69 7.93 -12.29 4.35
N TYR A 70 7.66 -11.42 5.34
CA TYR A 70 7.77 -9.98 5.15
C TYR A 70 9.20 -9.59 4.76
N ASN A 71 9.31 -8.82 3.68
CA ASN A 71 10.56 -8.29 3.19
C ASN A 71 10.39 -6.79 2.92
N TRP A 72 11.10 -5.96 3.68
CA TRP A 72 11.03 -4.50 3.52
C TRP A 72 11.51 -4.05 2.14
N CYS A 73 12.54 -4.70 1.59
CA CYS A 73 13.18 -4.31 0.34
C CYS A 73 12.41 -4.70 -0.92
N ASN A 74 11.61 -5.74 -0.83
CA ASN A 74 10.74 -6.24 -1.89
C ASN A 74 9.67 -7.11 -1.25
N MET A 75 8.54 -6.51 -0.88
CA MET A 75 7.44 -7.21 -0.22
C MET A 75 6.98 -8.39 -1.07
N PRO A 76 6.54 -9.49 -0.44
CA PRO A 76 5.78 -10.50 -1.16
C PRO A 76 4.66 -9.86 -1.96
N HIS A 77 4.50 -10.33 -3.17
CA HIS A 77 3.45 -9.96 -4.10
C HIS A 77 3.03 -11.21 -4.87
N ILE A 78 1.95 -11.09 -5.62
CA ILE A 78 1.35 -12.13 -6.42
C ILE A 78 2.39 -12.73 -7.37
N ARG A 79 2.48 -14.06 -7.38
CA ARG A 79 3.31 -14.81 -8.33
C ARG A 79 2.56 -16.06 -8.76
N LYS A 80 2.87 -16.53 -9.97
CA LYS A 80 2.27 -17.74 -10.54
C LYS A 80 2.44 -18.99 -9.67
N ARG A 81 3.54 -19.09 -8.92
CA ARG A 81 3.87 -20.25 -8.08
C ARG A 81 2.97 -20.37 -6.84
N GLU A 82 2.70 -19.25 -6.16
CA GLU A 82 1.89 -19.22 -4.94
C GLU A 82 0.40 -18.97 -5.20
N TYR A 83 0.04 -18.47 -6.39
CA TYR A 83 -1.34 -18.09 -6.67
C TYR A 83 -2.31 -19.28 -6.68
N VAL A 84 -3.34 -19.18 -5.84
CA VAL A 84 -4.42 -20.17 -5.77
C VAL A 84 -5.58 -19.72 -6.66
N LYS A 85 -5.88 -20.51 -7.71
CA LYS A 85 -7.04 -20.25 -8.58
C LYS A 85 -8.34 -20.33 -7.78
N ALA A 86 -9.26 -19.41 -8.06
CA ALA A 86 -10.62 -19.52 -7.55
C ALA A 86 -11.28 -20.82 -8.05
N PRO A 87 -12.28 -21.37 -7.32
CA PRO A 87 -13.02 -22.53 -7.78
C PRO A 87 -13.65 -22.34 -9.18
N ASN A 88 -13.81 -23.41 -9.96
CA ASN A 88 -14.20 -23.36 -11.38
C ASN A 88 -15.59 -22.73 -11.64
N GLU A 89 -16.44 -22.67 -10.62
CA GLU A 89 -17.71 -21.98 -10.64
C GLU A 89 -17.59 -20.45 -10.58
N TYR A 90 -16.39 -19.89 -10.34
CA TYR A 90 -16.13 -18.47 -10.36
C TYR A 90 -15.32 -18.07 -11.60
N GLU A 91 -15.68 -16.93 -12.18
CA GLU A 91 -15.02 -16.35 -13.34
C GLU A 91 -14.50 -14.96 -12.97
N LEU A 92 -13.20 -14.72 -13.14
CA LEU A 92 -12.60 -13.41 -12.93
C LEU A 92 -13.08 -12.44 -14.01
N VAL A 93 -13.62 -11.28 -13.60
CA VAL A 93 -14.19 -10.28 -14.53
C VAL A 93 -13.52 -8.91 -14.42
N PHE A 94 -12.92 -8.56 -13.28
CA PHE A 94 -12.21 -7.30 -13.09
C PHE A 94 -11.12 -7.43 -12.02
N VAL A 95 -10.03 -6.68 -12.19
CA VAL A 95 -8.95 -6.58 -11.22
C VAL A 95 -8.59 -5.12 -11.01
N GLU A 96 -8.57 -4.67 -9.76
CA GLU A 96 -7.95 -3.40 -9.39
C GLU A 96 -6.82 -3.63 -8.39
N VAL A 97 -5.64 -3.14 -8.74
CA VAL A 97 -4.43 -3.24 -7.93
C VAL A 97 -4.08 -1.87 -7.40
N ILE A 98 -3.63 -1.81 -6.15
CA ILE A 98 -2.87 -0.69 -5.63
C ILE A 98 -1.59 -1.21 -4.99
N HIS A 99 -0.46 -0.61 -5.31
CA HIS A 99 0.80 -0.94 -4.64
C HIS A 99 1.59 0.29 -4.19
N ARG A 100 2.49 0.10 -3.23
CA ARG A 100 3.52 1.07 -2.87
C ARG A 100 4.58 1.10 -3.96
N HIS A 101 5.19 2.26 -4.20
CA HIS A 101 6.42 2.35 -4.97
C HIS A 101 7.50 1.35 -4.46
N HIS A 102 8.49 1.06 -5.31
CA HIS A 102 9.58 0.14 -5.00
C HIS A 102 10.74 0.82 -4.26
N LYS A 103 11.80 0.04 -4.01
CA LYS A 103 13.04 0.43 -3.33
C LYS A 103 13.60 1.73 -3.90
N ARG A 104 13.99 2.63 -2.99
CA ARG A 104 14.40 4.00 -3.28
C ARG A 104 15.50 4.46 -2.32
N THR A 105 16.14 5.58 -2.67
CA THR A 105 16.90 6.36 -1.69
C THR A 105 15.99 6.86 -0.55
N PRO A 106 16.55 7.19 0.62
CA PRO A 106 15.80 7.82 1.71
C PRO A 106 15.20 9.17 1.31
N TYR A 107 14.27 9.68 2.13
CA TYR A 107 13.90 11.10 2.03
C TYR A 107 15.05 12.01 2.47
N SER A 108 15.14 13.19 1.87
CA SER A 108 16.18 14.18 2.23
C SER A 108 16.08 14.66 3.68
N SER A 109 14.86 14.78 4.21
CA SER A 109 14.59 15.14 5.61
C SER A 109 15.07 14.11 6.63
N ASN A 110 15.37 12.89 6.17
CA ASN A 110 15.71 11.75 7.02
C ASN A 110 17.24 11.52 7.05
N ALA A 111 18.01 12.41 6.42
CA ALA A 111 19.46 12.37 6.47
C ALA A 111 19.99 12.73 7.86
N PHE A 112 21.10 12.12 8.25
CA PHE A 112 21.83 12.55 9.43
C PHE A 112 22.59 13.84 9.15
N PRO A 113 22.96 14.65 10.16
CA PRO A 113 23.70 15.89 9.94
C PRO A 113 25.01 15.69 9.16
N VAL A 114 25.67 14.55 9.38
CA VAL A 114 26.85 14.11 8.64
C VAL A 114 26.64 12.69 8.15
N GLU A 115 26.87 12.49 6.86
CA GLU A 115 26.75 11.20 6.19
C GLU A 115 28.13 10.69 5.78
N SER A 116 28.48 9.48 6.24
CA SER A 116 29.83 8.93 6.09
C SER A 116 30.15 8.36 4.71
N TYR A 117 29.16 8.33 3.81
CA TYR A 117 29.35 7.83 2.45
C TYR A 117 28.30 8.41 1.48
N GLN A 118 28.57 8.22 0.19
CA GLN A 118 27.75 8.72 -0.89
C GLN A 118 26.61 7.78 -1.30
N TRP A 119 25.56 8.41 -1.80
CA TRP A 119 24.43 7.81 -2.49
C TRP A 119 24.49 8.28 -3.94
N ASP A 120 25.02 7.42 -4.79
CA ASP A 120 25.20 7.68 -6.21
C ASP A 120 24.20 6.89 -7.04
N CYS A 121 23.64 7.54 -8.05
CA CYS A 121 22.59 7.03 -8.94
C CYS A 121 23.02 7.17 -10.41
N ASP A 122 24.30 6.97 -10.70
CA ASP A 122 24.89 7.13 -12.03
C ASP A 122 24.60 5.98 -13.00
N ASP A 123 24.00 4.90 -12.51
CA ASP A 123 23.61 3.71 -13.27
C ASP A 123 22.20 3.81 -13.89
N GLN A 124 21.54 4.95 -13.73
CA GLN A 124 20.20 5.22 -14.24
C GLN A 124 20.04 6.68 -14.68
N GLY A 125 19.01 6.93 -15.50
CA GLY A 125 18.63 8.28 -15.91
C GLY A 125 17.20 8.59 -15.49
N VAL A 126 16.98 9.77 -14.88
CA VAL A 126 15.63 10.25 -14.61
C VAL A 126 15.18 11.18 -15.74
N TYR A 127 14.25 10.70 -16.57
CA TYR A 127 13.81 11.40 -17.78
C TYR A 127 12.71 12.40 -17.48
N TYR A 128 12.93 13.67 -17.86
CA TYR A 128 11.98 14.77 -17.73
C TYR A 128 11.87 15.51 -19.07
N HIS A 129 11.00 15.05 -19.96
CA HIS A 129 10.75 15.75 -21.21
C HIS A 129 9.29 15.63 -21.65
N GLY A 130 8.84 16.61 -22.43
CA GLY A 130 7.57 16.57 -23.13
C GLY A 130 7.80 16.32 -24.62
N GLU A 131 6.89 15.62 -25.25
CA GLU A 131 6.88 15.49 -26.71
C GLU A 131 5.45 15.61 -27.27
N PRO A 132 5.28 16.15 -28.49
CA PRO A 132 3.99 16.12 -29.16
C PRO A 132 3.51 14.69 -29.42
N PHE A 133 2.21 14.45 -29.21
CA PHE A 133 1.59 13.18 -29.61
C PHE A 133 1.62 13.01 -31.14
N ASN A 134 1.36 14.11 -31.86
CA ASN A 134 1.21 14.14 -33.31
C ASN A 134 2.36 14.93 -33.97
N GLY A 135 2.80 14.47 -35.13
CA GLY A 135 3.80 15.14 -35.97
C GLY A 135 5.17 14.45 -36.00
N PRO A 136 6.07 14.91 -36.90
CA PRO A 136 7.35 14.25 -37.14
C PRO A 136 8.44 14.61 -36.12
N LYS A 137 8.22 15.63 -35.28
CA LYS A 137 9.19 16.09 -34.28
C LYS A 137 9.10 15.21 -33.04
N LYS A 138 10.21 14.58 -32.65
CA LYS A 138 10.35 13.77 -31.42
C LYS A 138 11.31 14.45 -30.47
N ALA A 139 11.06 14.31 -29.17
CA ALA A 139 12.04 14.71 -28.17
C ALA A 139 13.21 13.72 -28.18
N THR A 140 14.43 14.24 -28.07
CA THR A 140 15.57 13.40 -27.71
C THR A 140 15.39 12.92 -26.27
N PRO A 141 15.60 11.63 -25.95
CA PRO A 141 15.57 11.15 -24.58
C PRO A 141 16.69 11.80 -23.75
N ALA A 142 16.36 12.91 -23.09
CA ALA A 142 17.24 13.60 -22.17
C ALA A 142 16.83 13.30 -20.73
N TYR A 143 17.81 13.11 -19.86
CA TYR A 143 17.64 12.79 -18.46
C TYR A 143 18.48 13.70 -17.56
N TRP A 144 18.05 13.83 -16.31
CA TRP A 144 18.82 14.55 -15.29
C TRP A 144 19.95 13.65 -14.78
N LYS A 145 21.16 14.20 -14.75
CA LYS A 145 22.33 13.61 -14.12
C LYS A 145 22.73 14.50 -12.94
N GLY A 146 22.75 13.93 -11.73
CA GLY A 146 23.21 14.65 -10.55
C GLY A 146 24.66 15.10 -10.72
N TYR A 147 24.97 16.29 -10.23
CA TYR A 147 26.29 16.89 -10.34
C TYR A 147 26.61 17.70 -9.08
N ALA A 148 27.77 17.43 -8.50
CA ALA A 148 28.37 18.25 -7.46
C ALA A 148 29.71 18.79 -7.98
N SER A 149 29.92 20.10 -7.84
CA SER A 149 31.13 20.78 -8.30
C SER A 149 32.23 20.68 -7.24
N GLU A 150 33.40 20.16 -7.59
CA GLU A 150 34.55 20.05 -6.66
C GLU A 150 35.03 21.41 -6.11
N VAL A 151 34.79 22.49 -6.86
CA VAL A 151 35.14 23.86 -6.44
C VAL A 151 34.04 24.58 -5.68
N ASN A 152 32.85 23.97 -5.53
CA ASN A 152 31.78 24.58 -4.75
C ASN A 152 32.01 24.29 -3.25
N PRO A 153 32.34 25.31 -2.43
CA PRO A 153 32.62 25.09 -1.01
C PRO A 153 31.36 24.80 -0.18
N PHE A 154 30.16 24.95 -0.76
CA PHE A 154 28.90 24.68 -0.09
C PHE A 154 28.55 23.20 -0.21
N VAL A 155 28.90 22.42 0.83
CA VAL A 155 28.42 21.04 0.99
C VAL A 155 27.10 21.07 1.76
N PRO A 156 25.99 20.58 1.17
CA PRO A 156 24.73 20.51 1.90
C PRO A 156 24.86 19.54 3.08
N SER A 157 24.20 19.86 4.20
CA SER A 157 24.01 18.89 5.29
C SER A 157 23.15 17.73 4.80
N GLY A 158 23.43 16.52 5.29
CA GLY A 158 22.66 15.33 4.92
C GLY A 158 23.30 14.52 3.80
N TRP A 159 22.44 13.96 2.92
CA TRP A 159 22.88 13.04 1.89
C TRP A 159 23.83 13.70 0.88
N ILE A 160 24.97 13.04 0.66
CA ILE A 160 25.95 13.39 -0.36
C ILE A 160 25.92 12.37 -1.51
N GLY A 161 26.21 12.81 -2.74
CA GLY A 161 26.27 11.94 -3.93
C GLY A 161 25.46 12.47 -5.12
N THR A 162 25.25 11.63 -6.12
CA THR A 162 24.59 12.00 -7.40
C THR A 162 23.09 11.73 -7.45
N CYS A 163 22.49 11.08 -6.45
CA CYS A 163 21.05 10.83 -6.41
C CYS A 163 20.20 12.09 -6.16
N SER A 164 18.97 12.09 -6.67
CA SER A 164 17.89 12.96 -6.16
C SER A 164 17.20 12.28 -4.97
N PHE A 165 16.83 13.00 -3.92
CA PHE A 165 16.22 12.39 -2.73
C PHE A 165 14.76 12.83 -2.56
N PRO A 166 13.79 11.91 -2.54
CA PRO A 166 13.92 10.48 -2.87
C PRO A 166 14.01 10.22 -4.39
N GLN A 167 14.59 9.08 -4.77
CA GLN A 167 14.63 8.56 -6.14
C GLN A 167 14.56 7.03 -6.11
N ILE A 168 13.80 6.42 -7.04
CA ILE A 168 13.81 4.97 -7.22
C ILE A 168 15.21 4.54 -7.66
N THR A 169 15.77 3.50 -7.06
CA THR A 169 17.10 3.00 -7.45
C THR A 169 17.00 2.01 -8.61
N SER A 170 18.11 1.71 -9.28
CA SER A 170 18.16 0.69 -10.34
C SER A 170 17.64 -0.68 -9.86
N ASP A 171 17.96 -1.06 -8.63
CA ASP A 171 17.39 -2.24 -7.97
C ASP A 171 15.86 -2.13 -7.81
N GLY A 172 15.35 -0.95 -7.42
CA GLY A 172 13.92 -0.70 -7.33
C GLY A 172 13.20 -0.73 -8.68
N MET A 173 13.86 -0.26 -9.74
CA MET A 173 13.38 -0.39 -11.12
C MET A 173 13.31 -1.86 -11.56
N THR A 174 14.33 -2.65 -11.20
CA THR A 174 14.38 -4.10 -11.48
C THR A 174 13.26 -4.84 -10.74
N ALA A 175 13.09 -4.56 -9.44
CA ALA A 175 11.99 -5.12 -8.64
C ALA A 175 10.61 -4.75 -9.23
N SER A 176 10.44 -3.51 -9.68
CA SER A 176 9.20 -3.07 -10.33
C SER A 176 8.92 -3.79 -11.65
N TRP A 177 9.96 -4.06 -12.44
CA TRP A 177 9.82 -4.82 -13.69
C TRP A 177 9.41 -6.26 -13.41
N GLN A 178 10.05 -6.90 -12.42
CA GLN A 178 9.74 -8.26 -12.00
C GLN A 178 8.30 -8.36 -11.48
N HIS A 179 7.87 -7.40 -10.66
CA HIS A 179 6.49 -7.31 -10.18
C HIS A 179 5.49 -7.24 -11.36
N GLY A 180 5.81 -6.49 -12.42
CA GLY A 180 5.02 -6.49 -13.66
C GLY A 180 4.99 -7.84 -14.37
N GLU A 181 6.12 -8.53 -14.47
CA GLU A 181 6.17 -9.89 -15.03
C GLU A 181 5.32 -10.88 -14.24
N ASP A 182 5.36 -10.82 -12.91
CA ASP A 182 4.60 -11.73 -12.05
C ASP A 182 3.08 -11.51 -12.16
N LEU A 183 2.64 -10.26 -12.25
CA LEU A 183 1.25 -9.91 -12.54
C LEU A 183 0.80 -10.45 -13.91
N TYR A 184 1.62 -10.30 -14.95
CA TYR A 184 1.31 -10.85 -16.27
C TYR A 184 1.27 -12.38 -16.24
N ALA A 185 2.20 -13.02 -15.55
CA ALA A 185 2.24 -14.48 -15.42
C ALA A 185 0.98 -15.03 -14.72
N VAL A 186 0.39 -14.30 -13.78
CA VAL A 186 -0.88 -14.70 -13.18
C VAL A 186 -2.06 -14.34 -14.07
N TYR A 187 -2.23 -13.07 -14.42
CA TYR A 187 -3.45 -12.60 -15.06
C TYR A 187 -3.54 -12.93 -16.55
N HIS A 188 -2.42 -13.11 -17.25
CA HIS A 188 -2.41 -13.60 -18.63
C HIS A 188 -2.09 -15.10 -18.69
N ASP A 189 -0.90 -15.53 -18.27
CA ASP A 189 -0.46 -16.92 -18.56
C ASP A 189 -1.28 -17.96 -17.78
N LEU A 190 -1.61 -17.69 -16.52
CA LEU A 190 -2.26 -18.68 -15.63
C LEU A 190 -3.79 -18.63 -15.72
N LEU A 191 -4.35 -17.43 -15.80
CA LEU A 191 -5.81 -17.19 -15.75
C LEU A 191 -6.43 -16.88 -17.10
N HIS A 192 -5.63 -16.52 -18.11
CA HIS A 192 -6.11 -16.10 -19.43
C HIS A 192 -7.12 -14.95 -19.37
N PHE A 193 -6.99 -14.08 -18.36
CA PHE A 193 -7.87 -12.94 -18.13
C PHE A 193 -7.45 -11.72 -18.95
N LEU A 194 -6.15 -11.38 -18.92
CA LEU A 194 -5.60 -10.30 -19.72
C LEU A 194 -5.35 -10.74 -21.17
N PRO A 195 -5.46 -9.84 -22.17
CA PRO A 195 -5.05 -10.13 -23.54
C PRO A 195 -3.54 -10.39 -23.65
N ASP A 196 -3.13 -11.05 -24.73
CA ASP A 196 -1.72 -11.25 -25.05
C ASP A 196 -0.99 -9.91 -25.26
N ARG A 197 0.23 -9.79 -24.75
CA ARG A 197 1.02 -8.55 -24.80
C ARG A 197 1.44 -8.10 -26.20
N HIS A 198 1.49 -9.01 -27.16
CA HIS A 198 1.72 -8.70 -28.57
C HIS A 198 0.43 -8.27 -29.29
N ASN A 199 -0.74 -8.45 -28.67
CA ASN A 199 -2.01 -7.96 -29.20
C ASN A 199 -2.32 -6.55 -28.67
N PRO A 200 -2.37 -5.51 -29.53
CA PRO A 200 -2.59 -4.14 -29.08
C PRO A 200 -3.95 -3.90 -28.40
N ALA A 201 -4.88 -4.86 -28.45
CA ALA A 201 -6.15 -4.80 -27.73
C ALA A 201 -6.00 -4.59 -26.22
N TRP A 202 -4.88 -5.03 -25.61
CA TRP A 202 -4.64 -4.82 -24.18
C TRP A 202 -4.68 -3.34 -23.77
N ARG A 203 -4.26 -2.43 -24.66
CA ARG A 203 -4.21 -0.97 -24.37
C ARG A 203 -5.58 -0.36 -24.06
N ARG A 204 -6.68 -1.00 -24.49
CA ARG A 204 -8.06 -0.56 -24.17
C ARG A 204 -8.65 -1.32 -22.98
N LYS A 205 -7.94 -2.34 -22.49
CA LYS A 205 -8.36 -3.21 -21.39
C LYS A 205 -7.70 -2.86 -20.07
N VAL A 206 -6.68 -2.00 -20.08
CA VAL A 206 -5.93 -1.63 -18.88
C VAL A 206 -5.83 -0.13 -18.70
N ALA A 207 -5.74 0.31 -17.45
CA ALA A 207 -5.44 1.69 -17.08
C ALA A 207 -4.43 1.72 -15.93
N TYR A 208 -3.58 2.76 -15.93
CA TYR A 208 -2.56 2.97 -14.91
C TYR A 208 -2.75 4.36 -14.30
N ARG A 209 -2.68 4.44 -12.98
CA ARG A 209 -2.74 5.68 -12.22
C ARG A 209 -1.54 5.79 -11.28
N VAL A 210 -0.97 6.97 -11.22
CA VAL A 210 0.17 7.31 -10.35
C VAL A 210 -0.15 8.56 -9.55
N THR A 211 0.64 8.85 -8.52
CA THR A 211 0.55 10.14 -7.84
C THR A 211 1.41 11.19 -8.53
N ARG A 212 1.34 12.45 -8.09
CA ARG A 212 2.22 13.51 -8.62
C ARG A 212 3.68 13.36 -8.20
N ASN A 213 3.97 12.50 -7.21
CA ASN A 213 5.34 12.17 -6.86
C ASN A 213 5.98 11.32 -7.96
N THR A 214 7.02 11.87 -8.59
CA THR A 214 7.69 11.28 -9.75
C THR A 214 8.21 9.86 -9.56
N ILE A 215 8.51 9.44 -8.32
CA ILE A 215 8.94 8.06 -8.03
C ILE A 215 7.88 7.02 -8.42
N THR A 216 6.59 7.37 -8.32
CA THR A 216 5.49 6.46 -8.71
C THR A 216 5.40 6.30 -10.23
N SER A 217 5.78 7.32 -11.00
CA SER A 217 5.89 7.24 -12.46
C SER A 217 7.09 6.40 -12.91
N GLN A 218 8.23 6.52 -12.22
CA GLN A 218 9.42 5.69 -12.48
C GLN A 218 9.10 4.19 -12.28
N VAL A 219 8.39 3.87 -11.21
CA VAL A 219 7.87 2.51 -10.94
C VAL A 219 6.90 2.07 -12.03
N ALA A 220 5.88 2.89 -12.35
CA ALA A 220 4.88 2.54 -13.35
C ALA A 220 5.51 2.19 -14.71
N GLY A 221 6.51 2.97 -15.15
CA GLY A 221 7.21 2.70 -16.41
C GLY A 221 7.86 1.31 -16.45
N MET A 222 8.56 0.93 -15.39
CA MET A 222 9.22 -0.38 -15.31
C MET A 222 8.22 -1.52 -15.14
N LEU A 223 7.15 -1.32 -14.36
CA LEU A 223 6.06 -2.30 -14.22
C LEU A 223 5.37 -2.58 -15.56
N ILE A 224 5.02 -1.53 -16.31
CA ILE A 224 4.39 -1.64 -17.64
C ILE A 224 5.31 -2.38 -18.61
N HIS A 225 6.61 -2.06 -18.59
CA HIS A 225 7.60 -2.78 -19.40
C HIS A 225 7.69 -4.25 -19.00
N GLY A 226 7.63 -4.54 -17.69
CA GLY A 226 7.48 -5.88 -17.13
C GLY A 226 6.32 -6.61 -17.77
N MET A 227 5.09 -6.14 -17.54
CA MET A 227 3.87 -6.78 -18.03
C MET A 227 3.84 -6.95 -19.56
N TRP A 228 4.12 -5.87 -20.30
CA TRP A 228 3.75 -5.78 -21.72
C TRP A 228 4.92 -5.88 -22.70
N ARG A 229 6.17 -5.90 -22.22
CA ARG A 229 7.38 -5.86 -23.08
C ARG A 229 7.35 -4.70 -24.08
N THR A 230 6.80 -3.57 -23.66
CA THR A 230 6.66 -2.37 -24.49
C THR A 230 7.51 -1.22 -23.94
N THR A 231 8.06 -0.44 -24.86
CA THR A 231 8.66 0.88 -24.58
C THR A 231 7.87 2.00 -25.28
N GLU A 232 6.70 1.68 -25.81
CA GLU A 232 5.80 2.66 -26.40
C GLU A 232 5.08 3.48 -25.32
N ARG A 233 4.45 4.57 -25.76
CA ARG A 233 3.71 5.49 -24.89
C ARG A 233 2.51 4.79 -24.25
N VAL A 234 2.43 4.84 -22.93
CA VAL A 234 1.26 4.41 -22.14
C VAL A 234 0.85 5.58 -21.24
N PRO A 235 -0.42 6.02 -21.26
CA PRO A 235 -0.87 7.12 -20.42
C PRO A 235 -0.86 6.69 -18.95
N LEU A 236 -0.32 7.55 -18.09
CA LEU A 236 -0.45 7.46 -16.64
C LEU A 236 -1.44 8.51 -16.18
N LEU A 237 -2.51 8.08 -15.54
CA LEU A 237 -3.53 8.96 -14.98
C LEU A 237 -2.98 9.61 -13.70
N ILE A 238 -3.21 10.91 -13.55
CA ILE A 238 -2.92 11.68 -12.34
C ILE A 238 -4.12 12.56 -12.01
N GLN A 239 -4.28 12.91 -10.73
CA GLN A 239 -5.19 13.97 -10.31
C GLN A 239 -4.40 15.25 -9.98
N PRO A 240 -5.03 16.43 -9.99
CA PRO A 240 -4.43 17.65 -9.44
C PRO A 240 -4.14 17.44 -7.95
N ASP A 241 -2.92 17.73 -7.44
CA ASP A 241 -2.66 17.33 -6.03
C ASP A 241 -3.36 18.12 -4.95
N ALA A 242 -4.04 19.23 -5.22
CA ALA A 242 -4.94 19.77 -4.20
C ALA A 242 -6.11 18.82 -3.88
N VAL A 243 -6.38 17.82 -4.73
CA VAL A 243 -7.51 16.89 -4.61
C VAL A 243 -7.14 15.43 -4.90
N ASP A 244 -5.85 15.09 -5.02
CA ASP A 244 -5.43 13.73 -5.36
C ASP A 244 -5.86 12.74 -4.27
N SER A 245 -6.79 11.85 -4.62
CA SER A 245 -7.30 10.82 -3.73
C SER A 245 -6.32 9.66 -3.52
N LEU A 246 -5.36 9.44 -4.44
CA LEU A 246 -4.39 8.35 -4.36
C LEU A 246 -3.22 8.70 -3.42
N GLU A 247 -2.79 9.96 -3.40
CA GLU A 247 -1.81 10.52 -2.44
C GLU A 247 -2.49 11.31 -1.31
N PRO A 248 -3.59 10.80 -0.76
CA PRO A 248 -4.70 11.52 -0.11
C PRO A 248 -4.43 12.99 0.28
N ARG A 249 -4.42 13.88 -0.72
CA ARG A 249 -4.04 15.29 -0.55
C ARG A 249 -5.23 16.24 -0.40
N TYR A 250 -6.46 15.79 -0.67
CA TYR A 250 -7.63 16.64 -0.48
C TYR A 250 -7.73 17.13 0.98
N PRO A 251 -8.16 18.38 1.24
CA PRO A 251 -8.20 18.90 2.60
C PRO A 251 -9.16 18.12 3.50
N CYS A 252 -8.62 17.55 4.59
CA CYS A 252 -9.41 16.85 5.60
C CYS A 252 -8.98 17.22 7.02
N PRO A 253 -9.28 18.44 7.50
CA PRO A 253 -8.87 18.92 8.82
C PRO A 253 -9.23 17.98 9.97
N ALA A 254 -10.45 17.44 10.01
CA ALA A 254 -10.88 16.55 11.09
C ALA A 254 -10.03 15.26 11.16
N ALA A 255 -9.74 14.64 10.01
CA ALA A 255 -8.89 13.45 9.95
C ALA A 255 -7.43 13.76 10.30
N ARG A 256 -6.91 14.91 9.83
CA ARG A 256 -5.58 15.41 10.20
C ARG A 256 -5.48 15.63 11.71
N ASP A 257 -6.42 16.35 12.31
CA ASP A 257 -6.40 16.69 13.73
C ASP A 257 -6.54 15.44 14.60
N THR A 258 -7.35 14.47 14.15
CA THR A 258 -7.46 13.15 14.80
C THR A 258 -6.14 12.38 14.72
N SER A 259 -5.52 12.31 13.54
CA SER A 259 -4.22 11.64 13.34
C SER A 259 -3.12 12.28 14.18
N SER A 260 -3.04 13.62 14.17
CA SER A 260 -2.11 14.38 15.00
C SER A 260 -2.31 14.11 16.48
N ARG A 261 -3.55 13.98 16.97
CA ARG A 261 -3.83 13.64 18.37
C ARG A 261 -3.38 12.22 18.71
N LEU A 262 -3.53 11.27 17.80
CA LEU A 262 -3.13 9.87 17.99
C LEU A 262 -1.61 9.70 18.11
N THR A 263 -0.83 10.58 17.47
CA THR A 263 0.65 10.62 17.53
C THR A 263 1.19 11.79 18.35
N ASN A 264 0.38 12.38 19.23
CA ASN A 264 0.81 13.46 20.10
C ASN A 264 1.07 12.95 21.52
N ARG A 265 2.29 13.18 22.01
CA ARG A 265 2.73 12.82 23.37
C ARG A 265 1.82 13.38 24.48
N GLY A 266 1.34 14.60 24.34
CA GLY A 266 0.48 15.25 25.34
C GLY A 266 -0.98 14.77 25.31
N ALA A 267 -1.41 14.12 24.23
CA ALA A 267 -2.81 13.76 24.02
C ALA A 267 -3.08 12.25 23.94
N ASN A 268 -2.07 11.41 23.67
CA ASN A 268 -2.20 9.96 23.61
C ASN A 268 -1.20 9.30 24.59
N PRO A 269 -1.68 8.72 25.71
CA PRO A 269 -0.82 8.06 26.69
C PRO A 269 -0.03 6.87 26.15
N ALA A 270 -0.59 6.09 25.22
CA ALA A 270 0.11 4.95 24.64
C ALA A 270 1.26 5.41 23.72
N TRP A 271 1.03 6.47 22.93
CA TRP A 271 2.10 7.09 22.14
C TRP A 271 3.19 7.69 23.03
N ALA A 272 2.80 8.34 24.13
CA ALA A 272 3.75 8.89 25.10
C ALA A 272 4.60 7.80 25.76
N ALA A 273 3.98 6.69 26.17
CA ALA A 273 4.67 5.53 26.74
C ALA A 273 5.64 4.89 25.75
N HIS A 274 5.26 4.82 24.47
CA HIS A 274 6.13 4.38 23.39
C HIS A 274 7.38 5.28 23.27
N LEU A 275 7.20 6.61 23.21
CA LEU A 275 8.32 7.53 23.11
C LEU A 275 9.21 7.48 24.36
N ASP A 276 8.63 7.24 25.54
CA ASP A 276 9.37 7.04 26.77
C ASP A 276 10.20 5.76 26.77
N ALA A 277 9.64 4.67 26.26
CA ALA A 277 10.36 3.41 26.10
C ALA A 277 11.49 3.51 25.05
N ALA A 278 11.32 4.34 24.02
CA ALA A 278 12.32 4.57 22.98
C ALA A 278 13.47 5.51 23.40
N LYS A 279 13.37 6.23 24.54
CA LYS A 279 14.40 7.20 24.98
C LYS A 279 15.83 6.67 24.98
N PRO A 280 16.14 5.47 25.52
CA PRO A 280 17.50 4.94 25.48
C PRO A 280 17.97 4.69 24.05
N LEU A 281 17.08 4.17 23.19
CA LEU A 281 17.38 3.94 21.78
C LEU A 281 17.68 5.25 21.04
N TYR A 282 16.88 6.30 21.24
CA TYR A 282 17.15 7.62 20.67
C TYR A 282 18.52 8.16 21.10
N ALA A 283 18.88 8.06 22.39
CA ALA A 283 20.17 8.52 22.87
C ALA A 283 21.36 7.80 22.21
N GLU A 284 21.24 6.48 21.98
CA GLU A 284 22.27 5.68 21.28
C GLU A 284 22.36 6.07 19.80
N LEU A 285 21.21 6.26 19.13
CA LEU A 285 21.14 6.65 17.72
C LEU A 285 21.64 8.07 17.50
N ASP A 286 21.28 9.02 18.35
CA ASP A 286 21.75 10.41 18.32
C ASP A 286 23.27 10.47 18.48
N ALA A 287 23.82 9.70 19.41
CA ALA A 287 25.26 9.63 19.64
C ALA A 287 26.02 9.08 18.42
N ALA A 288 25.43 8.10 17.71
CA ALA A 288 26.03 7.50 16.52
C ALA A 288 25.87 8.37 15.26
N SER A 289 24.77 9.11 15.14
CA SER A 289 24.40 9.88 13.95
C SER A 289 24.77 11.37 14.00
N GLY A 290 24.98 11.91 15.20
CA GLY A 290 25.12 13.34 15.43
C GLY A 290 23.79 14.11 15.40
N VAL A 291 22.64 13.43 15.32
CA VAL A 291 21.32 14.07 15.40
C VAL A 291 21.16 14.76 16.77
N PRO A 292 20.70 16.03 16.81
CA PRO A 292 20.46 16.70 18.08
C PRO A 292 19.30 16.05 18.86
N ALA A 293 19.48 15.79 20.16
CA ALA A 293 18.43 15.25 21.05
C ALA A 293 17.15 16.11 21.15
N GLY A 294 17.21 17.36 20.70
CA GLY A 294 16.06 18.27 20.62
C GLY A 294 15.42 18.34 19.23
N ASP A 295 15.87 17.53 18.26
CA ASP A 295 15.32 17.53 16.91
C ASP A 295 13.89 17.00 16.90
N ALA A 296 12.93 17.86 16.58
CA ALA A 296 11.51 17.53 16.65
C ALA A 296 11.06 16.51 15.58
N GLY A 297 11.75 16.42 14.44
CA GLY A 297 11.42 15.46 13.39
C GLY A 297 11.86 14.06 13.77
N PHE A 298 13.14 13.91 14.14
CA PHE A 298 13.72 12.63 14.55
C PHE A 298 13.13 12.07 15.84
N HIS A 299 12.60 12.92 16.73
CA HIS A 299 12.04 12.49 18.02
C HIS A 299 10.52 12.53 18.11
N ALA A 300 9.82 12.80 17.00
CA ALA A 300 8.37 12.65 16.92
C ALA A 300 7.95 11.17 16.79
N SER A 301 8.76 10.37 16.10
CA SER A 301 8.60 8.94 15.81
C SER A 301 9.92 8.35 15.31
N LEU A 302 10.05 7.03 15.27
CA LEU A 302 11.20 6.33 14.68
C LEU A 302 11.26 6.42 13.14
N ASP A 303 10.27 7.03 12.48
CA ASP A 303 10.17 7.15 11.01
C ASP A 303 11.49 7.57 10.33
N HIS A 304 12.12 8.65 10.77
CA HIS A 304 13.35 9.14 10.15
C HIS A 304 14.49 8.12 10.28
N TYR A 305 14.68 7.54 11.47
CA TYR A 305 15.67 6.49 11.70
C TYR A 305 15.34 5.22 10.91
N TYR A 306 14.06 4.85 10.83
CA TYR A 306 13.61 3.68 10.08
C TYR A 306 13.90 3.83 8.60
N ASP A 307 13.44 4.90 7.96
CA ASP A 307 13.65 5.15 6.52
C ASP A 307 15.13 5.22 6.18
N ASN A 308 15.92 5.91 7.01
CA ASN A 308 17.37 6.01 6.87
C ASN A 308 18.02 4.62 6.93
N LEU A 309 17.91 3.90 8.05
CA LEU A 309 18.63 2.65 8.27
C LEU A 309 18.14 1.54 7.34
N SER A 310 16.83 1.40 7.16
CA SER A 310 16.25 0.33 6.34
C SER A 310 16.61 0.49 4.86
N ALA A 311 16.68 1.72 4.35
CA ALA A 311 17.14 1.97 3.00
C ALA A 311 18.62 1.59 2.84
N ARG A 312 19.49 1.88 3.81
CA ARG A 312 20.91 1.46 3.74
C ARG A 312 21.03 -0.05 3.60
N GLN A 313 20.37 -0.78 4.49
CA GLN A 313 20.42 -2.24 4.50
C GLN A 313 19.88 -2.83 3.22
N CYS A 314 18.77 -2.31 2.69
CA CYS A 314 18.26 -2.77 1.41
C CYS A 314 19.28 -2.60 0.28
N HIS A 315 20.09 -1.55 0.31
CA HIS A 315 21.11 -1.27 -0.70
C HIS A 315 22.50 -1.83 -0.36
N GLN A 316 22.61 -2.75 0.62
CA GLN A 316 23.89 -3.28 1.10
C GLN A 316 24.89 -2.19 1.52
N LYS A 317 24.39 -1.03 1.93
CA LYS A 317 25.22 0.05 2.45
C LYS A 317 25.44 -0.17 3.96
N PRO A 318 26.63 0.18 4.48
CA PRO A 318 26.93 -0.04 5.89
C PRO A 318 26.01 0.79 6.78
N LEU A 319 25.75 0.29 7.99
CA LEU A 319 25.11 1.09 9.03
C LEU A 319 26.05 2.27 9.41
N PRO A 320 25.49 3.43 9.74
CA PRO A 320 26.27 4.64 9.96
C PRO A 320 27.08 4.57 11.25
N CYS A 321 28.27 5.17 11.21
CA CYS A 321 29.15 5.40 12.35
C CYS A 321 29.35 6.89 12.54
N SER A 322 29.58 7.31 13.77
CA SER A 322 29.97 8.70 14.02
C SER A 322 31.34 8.96 13.41
N GLU A 323 31.46 10.10 12.74
CA GLU A 323 32.76 10.53 12.20
C GLU A 323 33.79 10.68 13.34
N PRO A 324 35.07 10.36 13.09
CA PRO A 324 36.14 10.66 14.03
C PRO A 324 36.16 12.16 14.35
N LYS A 325 36.03 12.52 15.63
CA LYS A 325 35.95 13.93 16.06
C LYS A 325 37.27 14.67 15.84
N HIS A 326 38.38 13.94 15.79
CA HIS A 326 39.71 14.46 15.48
C HIS A 326 40.45 13.59 14.45
N ALA A 327 41.30 14.23 13.65
CA ALA A 327 42.24 13.53 12.77
C ALA A 327 43.23 12.72 13.62
N GLY A 328 43.06 11.40 13.64
CA GLY A 328 43.84 10.47 14.47
C GLY A 328 43.02 9.63 15.45
N ASP A 329 41.73 9.96 15.64
CA ASP A 329 40.79 9.07 16.34
C ASP A 329 40.50 7.84 15.46
N SER A 330 40.44 6.65 16.06
CA SER A 330 39.95 5.46 15.35
C SER A 330 38.48 5.66 14.97
N ALA A 331 38.05 5.14 13.81
CA ALA A 331 36.64 5.09 13.43
C ALA A 331 35.75 4.43 14.52
N ASP A 332 36.35 3.60 15.38
CA ASP A 332 35.71 2.94 16.53
C ASP A 332 35.54 3.84 17.78
N ALA A 333 36.11 5.06 17.79
CA ALA A 333 35.97 5.98 18.93
C ALA A 333 34.60 6.70 18.93
N GLY A 334 33.94 6.72 17.77
CA GLY A 334 32.54 7.07 17.62
C GLY A 334 31.67 5.80 17.62
N GLY A 335 30.59 5.77 18.39
CA GLY A 335 29.66 4.64 18.37
C GLY A 335 29.06 4.45 16.97
N CYS A 336 29.11 3.22 16.45
CA CYS A 336 28.38 2.83 15.24
C CYS A 336 26.96 2.37 15.59
N VAL A 337 26.01 2.60 14.68
CA VAL A 337 24.71 1.92 14.76
C VAL A 337 24.94 0.43 14.52
N THR A 338 24.67 -0.39 15.53
CA THR A 338 24.76 -1.85 15.45
C THR A 338 23.51 -2.44 14.79
N GLN A 339 23.58 -3.70 14.37
CA GLN A 339 22.40 -4.40 13.86
C GLN A 339 21.27 -4.47 14.91
N ASP A 340 21.61 -4.66 16.19
CA ASP A 340 20.61 -4.67 17.26
C ASP A 340 19.86 -3.33 17.38
N LEU A 341 20.58 -2.21 17.28
CA LEU A 341 19.95 -0.88 17.25
C LEU A 341 19.04 -0.71 16.03
N ALA A 342 19.48 -1.15 14.85
CA ALA A 342 18.66 -1.12 13.64
C ALA A 342 17.40 -2.00 13.79
N ASP A 343 17.55 -3.22 14.31
CA ASP A 343 16.45 -4.15 14.55
C ASP A 343 15.43 -3.58 15.54
N ARG A 344 15.89 -2.93 16.61
CA ARG A 344 15.04 -2.21 17.56
C ARG A 344 14.25 -1.11 16.85
N VAL A 345 14.89 -0.27 16.03
CA VAL A 345 14.21 0.76 15.22
C VAL A 345 13.12 0.14 14.35
N TYR A 346 13.41 -0.99 13.71
CA TYR A 346 12.44 -1.66 12.85
C TYR A 346 11.23 -2.19 13.62
N ARG A 347 11.45 -2.81 14.79
CA ARG A 347 10.35 -3.24 15.67
C ARG A 347 9.48 -2.06 16.11
N PHE A 348 10.09 -0.94 16.48
CA PHE A 348 9.37 0.29 16.81
C PHE A 348 8.55 0.82 15.64
N GLY A 349 9.12 0.93 14.44
CA GLY A 349 8.37 1.43 13.28
C GLY A 349 7.16 0.54 12.91
N HIS A 350 7.28 -0.78 13.08
CA HIS A 350 6.13 -1.68 12.92
C HIS A 350 5.03 -1.41 13.96
N TRP A 351 5.42 -1.21 15.22
CA TRP A 351 4.49 -0.86 16.28
C TRP A 351 3.82 0.49 16.03
N GLU A 352 4.58 1.50 15.60
CA GLU A 352 4.06 2.82 15.26
C GLU A 352 3.01 2.74 14.17
N TYR A 353 3.25 1.99 13.08
CA TYR A 353 2.26 1.79 12.03
C TYR A 353 1.03 1.02 12.51
N SER A 354 1.21 -0.01 13.34
CA SER A 354 0.06 -0.70 13.95
C SER A 354 -0.76 0.24 14.83
N HIS A 355 -0.12 1.10 15.61
CA HIS A 355 -0.79 2.07 16.48
C HIS A 355 -1.50 3.16 15.66
N MET A 356 -0.83 3.77 14.69
CA MET A 356 -1.34 4.87 13.87
C MET A 356 -2.55 4.47 13.02
N TYR A 357 -2.58 3.23 12.51
CA TYR A 357 -3.58 2.81 11.53
C TYR A 357 -4.56 1.76 12.06
N ARG A 358 -4.20 0.99 13.09
CA ARG A 358 -5.09 -0.05 13.66
C ARG A 358 -5.18 0.00 15.18
N GLY A 359 -4.66 1.04 15.86
CA GLY A 359 -4.58 1.09 17.32
C GLY A 359 -5.90 1.42 18.03
N SER A 360 -6.87 2.05 17.36
CA SER A 360 -8.14 2.42 17.98
C SER A 360 -9.23 2.71 16.95
N ARG A 361 -10.48 2.88 17.40
CA ARG A 361 -11.61 3.28 16.54
C ARG A 361 -11.37 4.57 15.77
N GLU A 362 -10.62 5.51 16.36
CA GLU A 362 -10.28 6.78 15.75
C GLU A 362 -9.35 6.61 14.53
N THR A 363 -8.55 5.54 14.45
CA THR A 363 -7.67 5.28 13.30
C THR A 363 -8.47 4.88 12.06
N LEU A 364 -9.52 4.05 12.23
CA LEU A 364 -10.45 3.70 11.15
C LEU A 364 -11.20 4.95 10.68
N ALA A 365 -11.72 5.75 11.60
CA ALA A 365 -12.45 6.96 11.28
C ALA A 365 -11.59 7.98 10.51
N ALA A 366 -10.35 8.21 10.95
CA ALA A 366 -9.40 9.09 10.27
C ALA A 366 -9.00 8.56 8.88
N SER A 367 -8.78 7.25 8.74
CA SER A 367 -8.43 6.63 7.44
C SER A 367 -9.61 6.66 6.46
N ALA A 368 -10.83 6.37 6.94
CA ALA A 368 -12.05 6.43 6.12
C ALA A 368 -12.32 7.86 5.63
N ALA A 369 -12.10 8.88 6.46
CA ALA A 369 -12.26 10.27 6.05
C ALA A 369 -11.14 10.75 5.13
N SER A 370 -9.87 10.43 5.41
CA SER A 370 -8.72 10.90 4.63
C SER A 370 -8.45 10.13 3.35
N TYR A 371 -8.97 8.90 3.20
CA TYR A 371 -8.83 8.08 1.98
C TYR A 371 -10.17 7.73 1.33
N GLY A 372 -11.28 8.23 1.88
CA GLY A 372 -12.63 7.84 1.47
C GLY A 372 -13.01 8.16 0.03
N VAL A 373 -12.41 9.19 -0.58
CA VAL A 373 -12.61 9.47 -2.01
C VAL A 373 -12.06 8.32 -2.86
N TRP A 374 -10.86 7.82 -2.57
CA TRP A 374 -10.29 6.68 -3.30
C TRP A 374 -11.08 5.39 -3.05
N ILE A 375 -11.55 5.17 -1.81
CA ILE A 375 -12.44 4.05 -1.48
C ILE A 375 -13.74 4.11 -2.30
N ALA A 376 -14.32 5.29 -2.47
CA ALA A 376 -15.51 5.47 -3.30
C ALA A 376 -15.22 5.28 -4.80
N GLU A 377 -14.04 5.68 -5.29
CA GLU A 377 -13.59 5.41 -6.66
C GLU A 377 -13.47 3.90 -6.93
N LEU A 378 -12.82 3.15 -6.03
CA LEU A 378 -12.76 1.68 -6.08
C LEU A 378 -14.16 1.06 -6.09
N ALA A 379 -15.05 1.51 -5.19
CA ALA A 379 -16.43 1.02 -5.15
C ALA A 379 -17.19 1.32 -6.47
N ALA A 380 -16.95 2.48 -7.09
CA ALA A 380 -17.53 2.83 -8.38
C ALA A 380 -17.00 1.94 -9.50
N HIS A 381 -15.69 1.64 -9.55
CA HIS A 381 -15.13 0.71 -10.52
C HIS A 381 -15.68 -0.71 -10.38
N LEU A 382 -15.84 -1.20 -9.15
CA LEU A 382 -16.48 -2.50 -8.90
C LEU A 382 -17.92 -2.52 -9.42
N ARG A 383 -18.72 -1.47 -9.14
CA ARG A 383 -20.08 -1.36 -9.69
C ARG A 383 -20.10 -1.28 -11.21
N GLY A 384 -19.19 -0.51 -11.81
CA GLY A 384 -19.07 -0.40 -13.26
C GLY A 384 -18.69 -1.72 -13.94
N ALA A 385 -17.84 -2.53 -13.29
CA ALA A 385 -17.46 -3.85 -13.78
C ALA A 385 -18.58 -4.90 -13.67
N MET A 386 -19.54 -4.71 -12.75
CA MET A 386 -20.73 -5.56 -12.62
C MET A 386 -21.85 -5.21 -13.61
N ALA A 387 -21.78 -4.04 -14.27
CA ALA A 387 -22.82 -3.60 -15.19
C ALA A 387 -22.98 -4.59 -16.37
N PRO A 388 -24.19 -4.70 -16.97
CA PRO A 388 -24.38 -5.49 -18.18
C PRO A 388 -23.34 -5.13 -19.26
N GLU A 389 -22.79 -6.13 -19.94
CA GLU A 389 -21.71 -5.97 -20.94
C GLU A 389 -20.32 -5.57 -20.39
N GLY A 390 -20.18 -5.28 -19.09
CA GLY A 390 -18.90 -4.93 -18.47
C GLY A 390 -18.27 -3.64 -19.05
N ASP A 391 -19.09 -2.78 -19.64
CA ASP A 391 -18.67 -1.55 -20.32
C ASP A 391 -18.69 -0.32 -19.40
N GLY A 392 -19.21 -0.45 -18.17
CA GLY A 392 -19.31 0.62 -17.19
C GLY A 392 -17.98 1.30 -16.84
N ASN A 393 -16.85 0.61 -17.07
CA ASN A 393 -15.49 1.13 -16.91
C ASN A 393 -14.82 1.47 -18.25
N GLY A 394 -15.59 1.77 -19.31
CA GLY A 394 -15.06 2.08 -20.64
C GLY A 394 -14.30 0.91 -21.29
N GLY A 395 -14.61 -0.33 -20.88
CA GLY A 395 -13.94 -1.54 -21.33
C GLY A 395 -12.65 -1.91 -20.59
N VAL A 396 -12.22 -1.12 -19.60
CA VAL A 396 -11.10 -1.44 -18.71
C VAL A 396 -11.48 -2.58 -17.78
N VAL A 397 -10.69 -3.66 -17.79
CA VAL A 397 -10.84 -4.83 -16.93
C VAL A 397 -9.71 -4.94 -15.89
N TYR A 398 -8.62 -4.19 -16.06
CA TYR A 398 -7.48 -4.15 -15.15
C TYR A 398 -7.08 -2.70 -14.87
N PHE A 399 -7.14 -2.28 -13.61
CA PHE A 399 -6.77 -0.93 -13.18
C PHE A 399 -5.63 -1.01 -12.16
N HIS A 400 -4.52 -0.29 -12.38
CA HIS A 400 -3.36 -0.35 -11.50
C HIS A 400 -3.00 1.03 -10.95
N ASN A 401 -3.02 1.15 -9.63
CA ASN A 401 -2.65 2.35 -8.89
C ASN A 401 -1.25 2.18 -8.26
N ILE A 402 -0.34 3.12 -8.50
CA ILE A 402 1.00 3.15 -7.88
C ILE A 402 1.06 4.32 -6.90
N ALA A 403 1.26 4.01 -5.62
CA ALA A 403 1.06 4.91 -4.50
C ALA A 403 2.21 4.84 -3.47
N HIS A 404 1.91 5.23 -2.23
CA HIS A 404 2.84 5.32 -1.11
C HIS A 404 2.42 4.41 0.03
N ASP A 405 3.32 4.16 0.99
CA ASP A 405 3.01 3.47 2.24
C ASP A 405 1.85 4.12 2.99
N GLY A 406 1.78 5.45 3.04
CA GLY A 406 0.66 6.17 3.65
C GLY A 406 -0.70 5.88 2.98
N SER A 407 -0.73 5.65 1.66
CA SER A 407 -1.94 5.24 0.93
C SER A 407 -2.30 3.79 1.27
N MET A 408 -1.31 2.89 1.22
CA MET A 408 -1.48 1.48 1.57
C MET A 408 -1.98 1.31 3.01
N SER A 409 -1.39 2.02 3.97
CA SER A 409 -1.75 1.91 5.39
C SER A 409 -3.16 2.40 5.68
N ARG A 410 -3.63 3.46 5.01
CA ARG A 410 -5.03 3.92 5.14
C ARG A 410 -6.00 2.91 4.54
N LEU A 411 -5.67 2.32 3.39
CA LEU A 411 -6.46 1.24 2.82
C LEU A 411 -6.53 0.03 3.75
N LEU A 412 -5.40 -0.45 4.26
CA LEU A 412 -5.33 -1.56 5.20
C LEU A 412 -6.05 -1.26 6.53
N SER A 413 -6.04 0.02 6.97
CA SER A 413 -6.88 0.49 8.08
C SER A 413 -8.36 0.34 7.78
N VAL A 414 -8.82 0.79 6.60
CA VAL A 414 -10.23 0.70 6.18
C VAL A 414 -10.65 -0.74 6.03
N LEU A 415 -9.83 -1.60 5.43
CA LEU A 415 -10.08 -3.05 5.33
C LEU A 415 -9.96 -3.78 6.68
N GLN A 416 -9.57 -3.07 7.73
CA GLN A 416 -9.37 -3.60 9.08
C GLN A 416 -8.43 -4.80 9.12
N LEU A 417 -7.28 -4.70 8.42
CA LEU A 417 -6.25 -5.74 8.38
C LEU A 417 -5.93 -6.24 9.80
N ASP A 418 -5.88 -7.56 9.96
CA ASP A 418 -5.76 -8.21 11.25
C ASP A 418 -4.34 -8.10 11.85
N GLU A 419 -3.30 -8.06 11.02
CA GLU A 419 -1.91 -7.86 11.43
C GLU A 419 -1.27 -6.71 10.65
N MET A 420 -1.24 -5.52 11.25
CA MET A 420 -0.69 -4.33 10.61
C MET A 420 0.83 -4.28 10.73
N VAL A 421 1.48 -4.07 9.60
CA VAL A 421 2.91 -3.78 9.46
C VAL A 421 3.08 -2.45 8.73
N TRP A 422 4.25 -1.83 8.83
CA TRP A 422 4.62 -0.81 7.84
C TRP A 422 4.66 -1.48 6.47
N PRO A 423 3.87 -1.05 5.46
CA PRO A 423 3.91 -1.67 4.14
C PRO A 423 5.29 -1.49 3.51
N GLY A 424 6.04 -2.58 3.29
CA GLY A 424 7.38 -2.55 2.68
C GLY A 424 7.35 -2.17 1.20
N MET A 425 8.53 -2.03 0.58
CA MET A 425 8.68 -1.61 -0.81
C MET A 425 7.95 -2.58 -1.74
N GLY A 426 7.16 -2.05 -2.68
CA GLY A 426 6.39 -2.87 -3.62
C GLY A 426 5.18 -3.60 -3.03
N SER A 427 4.82 -3.36 -1.76
CA SER A 427 3.63 -3.99 -1.15
C SER A 427 2.37 -3.71 -1.97
N GLU A 428 1.52 -4.70 -2.18
CA GLU A 428 0.32 -4.58 -3.01
C GLU A 428 -0.95 -5.07 -2.30
N VAL A 429 -2.07 -4.46 -2.66
CA VAL A 429 -3.42 -4.95 -2.39
C VAL A 429 -4.15 -5.11 -3.72
N LEU A 430 -4.75 -6.28 -3.93
CA LEU A 430 -5.46 -6.63 -5.16
C LEU A 430 -6.92 -6.89 -4.83
N PHE A 431 -7.82 -6.31 -5.61
CA PHE A 431 -9.24 -6.57 -5.59
C PHE A 431 -9.60 -7.32 -6.86
N GLU A 432 -9.85 -8.62 -6.73
CA GLU A 432 -10.33 -9.46 -7.81
C GLU A 432 -11.85 -9.57 -7.71
N LEU A 433 -12.58 -9.09 -8.72
CA LEU A 433 -14.02 -9.26 -8.83
C LEU A 433 -14.32 -10.49 -9.69
N LEU A 434 -15.11 -11.40 -9.13
CA LEU A 434 -15.49 -12.66 -9.77
C LEU A 434 -17.00 -12.77 -9.88
N ARG A 435 -17.46 -13.35 -10.99
CA ARG A 435 -18.85 -13.71 -11.22
C ARG A 435 -19.06 -15.20 -10.99
N LYS A 436 -20.07 -15.59 -10.23
CA LYS A 436 -20.44 -17.00 -10.08
C LYS A 436 -21.22 -17.47 -11.31
N ARG A 437 -20.80 -18.60 -11.88
CA ARG A 437 -21.42 -19.26 -13.03
C ARG A 437 -22.69 -20.02 -12.60
N GLY A 438 -23.68 -20.07 -13.49
CA GLY A 438 -24.93 -20.83 -13.29
C GLY A 438 -26.10 -20.03 -12.67
N GLY A 439 -27.26 -20.69 -12.53
CA GLY A 439 -28.56 -20.07 -12.22
C GLY A 439 -28.73 -19.43 -10.83
N GLY A 440 -27.68 -19.46 -9.99
CA GLY A 440 -27.66 -18.82 -8.67
C GLY A 440 -27.10 -17.39 -8.67
N GLY A 441 -26.48 -16.93 -9.78
CA GLY A 441 -26.01 -15.55 -9.99
C GLY A 441 -25.06 -14.98 -8.92
N GLY A 442 -24.69 -13.71 -9.06
CA GLY A 442 -23.96 -12.94 -8.05
C GLY A 442 -22.49 -12.68 -8.36
N HIS A 443 -21.98 -11.62 -7.74
CA HIS A 443 -20.60 -11.20 -7.82
C HIS A 443 -19.93 -11.29 -6.44
N PHE A 444 -18.65 -11.61 -6.46
CA PHE A 444 -17.85 -11.87 -5.28
C PHE A 444 -16.51 -11.18 -5.44
N VAL A 445 -15.89 -10.80 -4.34
CA VAL A 445 -14.57 -10.19 -4.32
C VAL A 445 -13.61 -11.10 -3.55
N ARG A 446 -12.41 -11.25 -4.09
CA ARG A 446 -11.24 -11.71 -3.33
C ARG A 446 -10.27 -10.55 -3.18
N VAL A 447 -9.80 -10.34 -1.95
CA VAL A 447 -8.80 -9.32 -1.66
C VAL A 447 -7.52 -9.99 -1.24
N LEU A 448 -6.41 -9.64 -1.90
CA LEU A 448 -5.08 -10.16 -1.61
C LEU A 448 -4.21 -9.03 -1.04
N PHE A 449 -3.39 -9.31 -0.03
CA PHE A 449 -2.29 -8.46 0.42
C PHE A 449 -0.99 -9.24 0.32
N GLY A 450 -0.07 -8.76 -0.52
CA GLY A 450 1.18 -9.45 -0.85
C GLY A 450 0.98 -10.86 -1.42
N GLY A 451 0.05 -11.01 -2.37
CA GLY A 451 -0.28 -12.27 -3.01
C GLY A 451 -1.05 -13.29 -2.17
N ARG A 452 -1.42 -12.96 -0.91
CA ARG A 452 -2.17 -13.85 0.00
C ARG A 452 -3.53 -13.26 0.35
N VAL A 453 -4.53 -14.11 0.56
CA VAL A 453 -5.87 -13.68 0.96
C VAL A 453 -5.80 -12.81 2.23
N LEU A 454 -6.36 -11.61 2.14
CA LEU A 454 -6.44 -10.68 3.25
C LEU A 454 -7.44 -11.19 4.30
N THR A 455 -7.02 -11.18 5.55
CA THR A 455 -7.89 -11.42 6.70
C THR A 455 -8.15 -10.11 7.42
N SER A 456 -9.43 -9.78 7.58
CA SER A 456 -9.92 -8.61 8.30
C SER A 456 -10.38 -9.03 9.70
N SER A 457 -10.14 -8.19 10.70
CA SER A 457 -10.71 -8.39 12.03
C SER A 457 -12.20 -7.99 12.11
N ASN A 458 -12.75 -7.33 11.08
CA ASN A 458 -14.17 -7.04 10.99
C ASN A 458 -14.97 -8.30 10.62
N PRO A 459 -16.02 -8.69 11.38
CA PRO A 459 -16.75 -9.93 11.16
C PRO A 459 -17.56 -9.96 9.87
N SER A 460 -17.93 -8.81 9.30
CA SER A 460 -18.60 -8.75 8.00
C SER A 460 -17.63 -8.94 6.83
N LEU A 461 -16.36 -8.57 6.98
CA LEU A 461 -15.33 -8.76 5.95
C LEU A 461 -14.61 -10.12 6.09
N GLY A 462 -14.23 -10.48 7.32
CA GLY A 462 -13.61 -11.76 7.67
C GLY A 462 -12.41 -12.13 6.79
N VAL A 463 -12.36 -13.39 6.37
CA VAL A 463 -11.45 -13.84 5.32
C VAL A 463 -12.02 -13.40 3.97
N MET A 464 -11.32 -12.49 3.28
CA MET A 464 -11.82 -11.87 2.06
C MET A 464 -11.55 -12.74 0.83
N ASP A 465 -12.05 -13.98 0.82
CA ASP A 465 -12.00 -14.92 -0.30
C ASP A 465 -13.42 -15.31 -0.73
N MET A 466 -13.79 -14.91 -1.94
CA MET A 466 -15.17 -14.98 -2.45
C MET A 466 -16.18 -14.33 -1.48
N LEU A 467 -15.85 -13.16 -0.93
CA LEU A 467 -16.77 -12.34 -0.15
C LEU A 467 -17.86 -11.79 -1.08
N PRO A 468 -19.17 -11.86 -0.77
CA PRO A 468 -20.19 -11.20 -1.58
C PRO A 468 -19.84 -9.72 -1.79
N VAL A 469 -19.80 -9.26 -3.03
CA VAL A 469 -19.32 -7.89 -3.33
C VAL A 469 -20.22 -6.84 -2.70
N GLU A 470 -21.51 -7.13 -2.54
CA GLU A 470 -22.49 -6.28 -1.87
C GLU A 470 -22.13 -6.05 -0.39
N THR A 471 -21.51 -7.02 0.28
CA THR A 471 -21.01 -6.84 1.65
C THR A 471 -19.87 -5.83 1.69
N LEU A 472 -18.92 -5.92 0.76
CA LEU A 472 -17.81 -4.96 0.67
C LEU A 472 -18.30 -3.56 0.27
N LEU A 473 -19.21 -3.46 -0.70
CA LEU A 473 -19.78 -2.20 -1.16
C LEU A 473 -20.59 -1.52 -0.05
N ALA A 474 -21.45 -2.26 0.67
CA ALA A 474 -22.19 -1.72 1.80
C ALA A 474 -21.28 -1.31 2.96
N TYR A 475 -20.17 -2.02 3.17
CA TYR A 475 -19.13 -1.61 4.13
C TYR A 475 -18.49 -0.27 3.73
N PHE A 476 -18.04 -0.15 2.48
CA PHE A 476 -17.44 1.08 1.96
C PHE A 476 -18.43 2.25 1.97
N ASP A 477 -19.61 2.10 1.41
CA ASP A 477 -20.65 3.14 1.38
C ASP A 477 -21.08 3.55 2.79
N GLY A 478 -21.16 2.60 3.72
CA GLY A 478 -21.48 2.88 5.12
C GLY A 478 -20.43 3.77 5.78
N LEU A 479 -19.15 3.59 5.44
CA LEU A 479 -18.07 4.40 5.96
C LEU A 479 -17.95 5.77 5.27
N VAL A 480 -18.09 5.84 3.94
CA VAL A 480 -17.70 7.04 3.16
C VAL A 480 -18.85 7.71 2.42
N GLY A 481 -20.02 7.08 2.42
CA GLY A 481 -21.17 7.44 1.58
C GLY A 481 -20.97 6.98 0.14
N GLU A 482 -22.05 6.54 -0.51
CA GLU A 482 -22.00 6.27 -1.95
C GLU A 482 -21.49 7.50 -2.70
N GLY A 483 -20.51 7.32 -3.60
CA GLY A 483 -19.88 8.43 -4.30
C GLY A 483 -19.13 9.42 -3.39
N ALA A 484 -18.62 8.96 -2.24
CA ALA A 484 -17.95 9.77 -1.23
C ALA A 484 -18.83 10.86 -0.58
N ALA A 485 -20.16 10.70 -0.60
CA ALA A 485 -21.11 11.72 -0.14
C ALA A 485 -20.94 12.14 1.34
N LEU A 486 -20.33 11.30 2.20
CA LEU A 486 -20.07 11.64 3.60
C LEU A 486 -18.68 12.28 3.81
N VAL A 487 -17.75 12.15 2.86
CA VAL A 487 -16.34 12.52 3.06
C VAL A 487 -16.17 14.01 3.34
N VAL A 488 -16.83 14.90 2.57
CA VAL A 488 -16.73 16.36 2.79
C VAL A 488 -17.21 16.74 4.19
N GLY A 489 -18.35 16.18 4.62
CA GLY A 489 -18.89 16.41 5.96
C GLY A 489 -18.01 15.84 7.07
N LYS A 490 -17.43 14.66 6.87
CA LYS A 490 -16.45 14.08 7.80
C LYS A 490 -15.21 14.97 7.92
N CYS A 491 -14.70 15.46 6.81
CA CYS A 491 -13.49 16.28 6.75
C CYS A 491 -13.64 17.65 7.40
N ASN A 492 -14.81 18.29 7.27
CA ASN A 492 -15.09 19.59 7.89
C ASN A 492 -15.77 19.51 9.27
N GLY A 493 -16.11 18.30 9.73
CA GLY A 493 -16.72 18.06 11.04
C GLY A 493 -18.24 18.20 11.11
N SER A 494 -18.95 18.39 9.99
CA SER A 494 -20.42 18.41 9.97
C SER A 494 -21.04 17.00 10.05
N VAL A 495 -20.26 15.98 9.70
CA VAL A 495 -20.57 14.57 9.94
C VAL A 495 -19.51 14.02 10.89
N ALA A 496 -19.94 13.27 11.91
CA ALA A 496 -19.01 12.64 12.84
C ALA A 496 -18.04 11.71 12.08
N LEU A 497 -16.77 11.75 12.48
CA LEU A 497 -15.76 10.82 11.98
C LEU A 497 -16.14 9.38 12.31
#